data_AF-A0A8T2VHG6-F1
#
_entry.id   AF-A0A8T2VHG6-F1
#
_cell.length_a   1.000
_cell.length_b   1.000
_cell.length_c   1.000
_cell.angle_alpha   90.00
_cell.angle_beta   90.00
_cell.angle_gamma   90.00
#
_symmetry.space_group_name_H-M   'P 1'
#
loop_
_entity.id
_entity.type
_entity.pdbx_description
1 polymer ?
#
loop_
_entity_poly.entity_id
_entity_poly.type
_entity_poly.pdbx_seq_one_letter_code
_entity_poly.pdbx_strand_id
1 'polypeptide(L)'
;MTEEDVTREALAVLSAASILPRLVVLDLDYTLWPFYWKKVDSQIVIQIWIDLGTQTNTNHECCTKRDSPYLYPQAKGILNALKEKEVKLAVASRTPTPDIAQVFLTKLGLTDFFVDMEIFPSWTHKTEHLENIHQKTKIPFSSVIFFDDEDRNIQSVSRMGVTSVLVHDGVDIRALQKGLTDFAISKHRTT
;
A
#
# COMPACT_ATOMS: atom_id res chain seq x y z
N MET A 1 7.06 12.36 15.46
CA MET A 1 7.69 11.02 15.45
C MET A 1 8.46 10.89 14.14
N THR A 2 9.73 10.50 14.18
CA THR A 2 10.53 10.32 12.96
C THR A 2 10.21 8.99 12.28
N GLU A 3 10.59 8.80 11.01
CA GLU A 3 10.44 7.51 10.31
C GLU A 3 11.14 6.37 11.07
N GLU A 4 12.31 6.64 11.66
CA GLU A 4 13.07 5.66 12.47
C GLU A 4 12.32 5.29 13.75
N ASP A 5 11.67 6.26 14.42
CA ASP A 5 10.86 5.98 15.60
C ASP A 5 9.65 5.11 15.24
N VAL A 6 8.98 5.40 14.12
CA VAL A 6 7.86 4.57 13.63
C VAL A 6 8.35 3.16 13.30
N THR A 7 9.50 3.04 12.62
CA THR A 7 10.07 1.74 12.26
C THR A 7 10.35 0.91 13.51
N ARG A 8 10.95 1.52 14.54
CA ARG A 8 11.24 0.88 15.82
C ARG A 8 9.97 0.41 16.54
N GLU A 9 8.94 1.24 16.56
CA GLU A 9 7.65 0.91 17.16
C GLU A 9 6.95 -0.23 16.39
N ALA A 10 6.92 -0.16 15.06
CA ALA A 10 6.38 -1.22 14.21
C ALA A 10 7.12 -2.55 14.41
N LEU A 11 8.45 -2.52 14.52
CA LEU A 11 9.26 -3.70 14.82
C LEU A 11 8.92 -4.32 16.18
N ALA A 12 8.66 -3.48 17.20
CA ALA A 12 8.23 -3.96 18.51
C ALA A 12 6.86 -4.66 18.43
N VAL A 13 5.90 -4.05 17.72
CA VAL A 13 4.57 -4.64 17.47
C VAL A 13 4.67 -5.97 16.72
N LEU A 14 5.46 -6.02 15.64
CA LEU A 14 5.68 -7.24 14.86
C LEU A 14 6.39 -8.33 15.67
N SER A 15 7.34 -7.97 16.52
CA SER A 15 8.06 -8.93 17.36
C SER A 15 7.21 -9.50 18.49
N ALA A 16 6.19 -8.77 18.92
CA ALA A 16 5.23 -9.21 19.94
C ALA A 16 4.09 -10.09 19.36
N ALA A 17 3.90 -10.09 18.03
CA ALA A 17 2.88 -10.90 17.40
C ALA A 17 3.22 -12.40 17.50
N SER A 18 2.24 -13.22 17.88
CA SER A 18 2.41 -14.68 17.98
C SER A 18 2.59 -15.36 16.63
N ILE A 19 2.06 -14.75 15.57
CA ILE A 19 2.19 -15.21 14.19
C ILE A 19 2.20 -14.02 13.25
N LEU A 20 3.14 -14.03 12.30
CA LEU A 20 3.23 -13.01 11.26
C LEU A 20 2.54 -13.49 9.97
N PRO A 21 1.93 -12.58 9.20
CA PRO A 21 1.47 -12.89 7.86
C PRO A 21 2.67 -13.17 6.94
N ARG A 22 2.43 -13.93 5.87
CA ARG A 22 3.44 -14.14 4.82
C ARG A 22 3.46 -13.00 3.80
N LEU A 23 2.35 -12.26 3.72
CA LEU A 23 2.15 -11.16 2.79
C LEU A 23 1.24 -10.11 3.42
N VAL A 24 1.60 -8.84 3.23
CA VAL A 24 0.72 -7.69 3.45
C VAL A 24 0.41 -7.07 2.09
N VAL A 25 -0.87 -6.91 1.78
CA VAL A 25 -1.34 -6.22 0.57
C VAL A 25 -1.91 -4.86 0.98
N LEU A 26 -1.53 -3.80 0.26
CA LEU A 26 -1.95 -2.43 0.55
C LEU A 26 -2.67 -1.82 -0.66
N ASP A 27 -3.72 -1.05 -0.42
CA ASP A 27 -4.14 -0.02 -1.36
C ASP A 27 -3.14 1.14 -1.45
N LEU A 28 -3.34 2.03 -2.41
CA LEU A 28 -2.57 3.25 -2.62
C LEU A 28 -3.28 4.49 -2.07
N ASP A 29 -4.33 4.93 -2.78
CA ASP A 29 -5.05 6.16 -2.48
C ASP A 29 -5.70 6.04 -1.09
N TYR A 30 -5.57 7.08 -0.26
CA TYR A 30 -6.06 7.14 1.14
C TYR A 30 -5.54 6.04 2.09
N THR A 31 -4.66 5.16 1.62
CA THR A 31 -4.01 4.11 2.44
C THR A 31 -2.51 4.39 2.64
N LEU A 32 -1.74 4.59 1.56
CA LEU A 32 -0.33 4.97 1.64
C LEU A 32 -0.12 6.48 1.59
N TRP A 33 -0.96 7.20 0.83
CA TRP A 33 -0.93 8.65 0.72
C TRP A 33 -2.32 9.28 0.85
N PRO A 34 -2.44 10.55 1.31
CA PRO A 34 -3.73 11.14 1.71
C PRO A 34 -4.53 11.78 0.57
N PHE A 35 -4.36 11.31 -0.66
CA PHE A 35 -5.00 11.90 -1.83
C PHE A 35 -5.37 10.85 -2.88
N TYR A 36 -6.29 11.23 -3.74
CA TYR A 36 -6.56 10.54 -5.00
C TYR A 36 -5.80 11.25 -6.12
N TRP A 37 -5.40 10.54 -7.18
CA TRP A 37 -4.60 11.13 -8.27
C TRP A 37 -5.19 12.44 -8.84
N LYS A 38 -6.53 12.59 -8.90
CA LYS A 38 -7.21 13.81 -9.38
C LYS A 38 -7.09 15.03 -8.45
N LYS A 39 -6.74 14.81 -7.17
CA LYS A 39 -6.63 15.85 -6.15
C LYS A 39 -5.19 16.35 -5.99
N VAL A 40 -4.25 15.72 -6.69
CA VAL A 40 -2.90 16.23 -6.84
C VAL A 40 -2.95 17.42 -7.78
N ASP A 41 -2.22 18.49 -7.48
CA ASP A 41 -2.23 19.72 -8.29
C ASP A 41 -2.09 19.37 -9.78
N SER A 42 -2.99 19.90 -10.59
CA SER A 42 -2.96 19.80 -12.05
C SER A 42 -1.56 20.01 -12.63
N GLN A 43 -0.76 20.90 -12.05
CA GLN A 43 0.62 21.16 -12.47
C GLN A 43 1.56 19.98 -12.24
N ILE A 44 1.40 19.21 -11.16
CA ILE A 44 2.18 18.00 -10.88
C ILE A 44 1.82 16.91 -11.87
N VAL A 45 0.52 16.72 -12.10
CA VAL A 45 0.03 15.73 -13.07
C VAL A 45 0.54 16.10 -14.47
N ILE A 46 0.43 17.38 -14.87
CA ILE A 46 0.98 17.91 -16.13
C ILE A 46 2.49 17.64 -16.22
N GLN A 47 3.27 17.94 -15.18
CA GLN A 47 4.71 17.70 -15.20
C GLN A 47 5.02 16.20 -15.35
N ILE A 48 4.27 15.33 -14.70
CA ILE A 48 4.40 13.87 -14.88
C ILE A 48 4.07 13.46 -16.31
N TRP A 49 3.01 13.99 -16.92
CA TRP A 49 2.69 13.73 -18.32
C TRP A 49 3.78 14.25 -19.28
N ILE A 50 4.41 15.39 -18.97
CA ILE A 50 5.57 15.92 -19.71
C ILE A 50 6.75 14.97 -19.59
N ASP A 51 7.09 14.55 -18.36
CA ASP A 51 8.20 13.64 -18.06
C ASP A 51 8.00 12.25 -18.73
N LEU A 52 6.75 11.78 -18.81
CA LEU A 52 6.36 10.53 -19.48
C LEU A 52 6.26 10.66 -21.02
N GLY A 53 6.28 11.89 -21.59
CA GLY A 53 5.78 12.14 -22.95
C GLY A 53 6.58 13.05 -23.89
N THR A 54 7.47 13.96 -23.46
CA THR A 54 8.19 14.85 -24.41
C THR A 54 9.55 15.33 -23.90
N GLN A 55 10.64 14.82 -24.47
CA GLN A 55 11.86 15.65 -24.61
C GLN A 55 11.68 16.60 -25.80
N THR A 56 10.96 17.71 -25.59
CA THR A 56 11.39 18.98 -26.18
C THR A 56 12.04 19.76 -25.06
N ASN A 57 13.35 19.98 -25.18
CA ASN A 57 14.16 20.80 -24.29
C ASN A 57 13.45 22.12 -23.97
N THR A 58 12.82 22.21 -22.81
CA THR A 58 12.65 23.48 -22.12
C THR A 58 13.03 23.26 -20.67
N ASN A 59 14.11 23.91 -20.26
CA ASN A 59 14.42 24.12 -18.84
C ASN A 59 13.25 24.92 -18.24
N HIS A 60 12.25 24.21 -17.71
CA HIS A 60 11.31 24.79 -16.76
C HIS A 60 11.67 24.24 -15.39
N GLU A 61 12.60 24.93 -14.73
CA GLU A 61 12.67 24.90 -13.26
C GLU A 61 11.35 25.49 -12.73
N CYS A 62 10.35 24.65 -12.54
CA CYS A 62 9.21 24.99 -11.71
C CYS A 62 8.71 23.73 -10.99
N CYS A 63 9.48 23.27 -10.02
CA CYS A 63 8.98 22.36 -8.99
C CYS A 63 9.27 23.02 -7.65
N THR A 64 8.28 23.69 -7.08
CA THR A 64 8.40 24.13 -5.69
C THR A 64 8.33 22.88 -4.81
N LYS A 65 8.95 22.91 -3.63
CA LYS A 65 8.95 21.77 -2.68
C LYS A 65 7.54 21.29 -2.23
N ARG A 66 6.46 21.96 -2.66
CA ARG A 66 5.06 21.59 -2.40
C ARG A 66 4.50 20.56 -3.39
N ASP A 67 5.27 20.20 -4.42
CA ASP A 67 4.77 19.53 -5.63
C ASP A 67 5.17 18.04 -5.75
N SER A 68 5.62 17.41 -4.65
CA SER A 68 6.01 15.99 -4.62
C SER A 68 4.93 15.16 -3.92
N PRO A 69 4.60 13.94 -4.40
CA PRO A 69 3.78 13.02 -3.62
C PRO A 69 4.42 12.80 -2.24
N TYR A 70 3.59 12.58 -1.24
CA TYR A 70 4.00 12.33 0.13
C TYR A 70 3.11 11.26 0.76
N LEU A 71 3.67 10.53 1.73
CA LEU A 71 3.01 9.45 2.42
C LEU A 71 2.31 9.93 3.69
N TYR A 72 1.38 9.10 4.20
CA TYR A 72 0.99 9.22 5.59
C TYR A 72 2.21 9.10 6.51
N PRO A 73 2.27 9.82 7.64
CA PRO A 73 3.49 9.96 8.45
C PRO A 73 4.10 8.64 8.93
N GLN A 74 3.27 7.59 9.11
CA GLN A 74 3.72 6.29 9.64
C GLN A 74 3.92 5.23 8.55
N ALA A 75 3.48 5.46 7.32
CA ALA A 75 3.44 4.43 6.29
C ALA A 75 4.83 3.88 5.98
N LYS A 76 5.81 4.75 5.68
CA LYS A 76 7.15 4.30 5.29
C LYS A 76 7.88 3.53 6.39
N GLY A 77 7.77 3.98 7.64
CA GLY A 77 8.33 3.26 8.78
C GLY A 77 7.72 1.87 8.99
N ILE A 78 6.40 1.73 8.77
CA ILE A 78 5.72 0.42 8.80
C ILE A 78 6.21 -0.49 7.68
N LEU A 79 6.34 0.02 6.45
CA LEU A 79 6.86 -0.75 5.32
C LEU A 79 8.30 -1.22 5.56
N ASN A 80 9.16 -0.38 6.14
CA ASN A 80 10.52 -0.74 6.53
C ASN A 80 10.52 -1.90 7.54
N ALA A 81 9.72 -1.79 8.59
CA ALA A 81 9.65 -2.82 9.63
C ALA A 81 9.11 -4.16 9.10
N LEU A 82 8.12 -4.13 8.22
CA LEU A 82 7.61 -5.34 7.55
C LEU A 82 8.69 -6.00 6.68
N LYS A 83 9.42 -5.20 5.89
CA LYS A 83 10.53 -5.68 5.06
C LYS A 83 11.66 -6.29 5.90
N GLU A 84 12.02 -5.67 7.02
CA GLU A 84 13.02 -6.20 7.97
C GLU A 84 12.59 -7.51 8.61
N LYS A 85 11.28 -7.69 8.86
CA LYS A 85 10.69 -8.96 9.32
C LYS A 85 10.44 -9.97 8.20
N GLU A 86 10.97 -9.72 7.00
CA GLU A 86 10.83 -10.58 5.81
C GLU A 86 9.36 -10.84 5.42
N VAL A 87 8.44 -9.97 5.82
CA VAL A 87 7.05 -10.01 5.38
C VAL A 87 6.99 -9.41 3.99
N LYS A 88 6.51 -10.20 3.01
CA LYS A 88 6.36 -9.71 1.64
C LYS A 88 5.30 -8.63 1.58
N LEU A 89 5.47 -7.67 0.69
CA LEU A 89 4.53 -6.57 0.47
C LEU A 89 4.02 -6.63 -0.97
N ALA A 90 2.75 -6.31 -1.20
CA ALA A 90 2.21 -6.10 -2.53
C ALA A 90 1.22 -4.93 -2.56
N VAL A 91 0.98 -4.40 -3.76
CA VAL A 91 -0.02 -3.36 -4.01
C VAL A 91 -1.22 -3.96 -4.72
N ALA A 92 -2.43 -3.57 -4.32
CA ALA A 92 -3.65 -3.78 -5.07
C ALA A 92 -4.39 -2.44 -5.16
N SER A 93 -4.45 -1.82 -6.34
CA SER A 93 -5.10 -0.51 -6.54
C SER A 93 -6.02 -0.50 -7.75
N ARG A 94 -7.17 0.16 -7.59
CA ARG A 94 -8.19 0.34 -8.63
C ARG A 94 -8.05 1.66 -9.39
N THR A 95 -6.95 2.38 -9.23
CA THR A 95 -6.74 3.65 -9.94
C THR A 95 -6.77 3.45 -11.46
N PRO A 96 -7.44 4.33 -12.23
CA PRO A 96 -7.46 4.28 -13.69
C PRO A 96 -6.18 4.83 -14.33
N THR A 97 -5.25 5.37 -13.53
CA THR A 97 -3.99 5.98 -13.98
C THR A 97 -2.79 5.23 -13.39
N PRO A 98 -2.52 4.00 -13.85
CA PRO A 98 -1.43 3.17 -13.33
C PRO A 98 -0.05 3.80 -13.56
N ASP A 99 0.11 4.54 -14.64
CA ASP A 99 1.30 5.32 -14.99
C ASP A 99 1.63 6.39 -13.93
N ILE A 100 0.63 7.17 -13.50
CA ILE A 100 0.81 8.19 -12.46
C ILE A 100 1.16 7.52 -11.12
N ALA A 101 0.45 6.44 -10.76
CA ALA A 101 0.72 5.70 -9.54
C ALA A 101 2.15 5.14 -9.52
N GLN A 102 2.62 4.62 -10.65
CA GLN A 102 3.98 4.11 -10.79
C GLN A 102 5.03 5.21 -10.59
N VAL A 103 4.80 6.40 -11.15
CA VAL A 103 5.69 7.56 -10.94
C VAL A 103 5.73 7.98 -9.48
N PHE A 104 4.59 7.98 -8.77
CA PHE A 104 4.57 8.27 -7.33
C PHE A 104 5.35 7.24 -6.53
N LEU A 105 5.14 5.94 -6.79
CA LEU A 105 5.88 4.87 -6.14
C LEU A 105 7.39 5.02 -6.34
N THR A 106 7.83 5.40 -7.54
CA THR A 106 9.25 5.69 -7.83
C THR A 106 9.75 6.92 -7.09
N LYS A 107 9.03 8.05 -7.14
CA LYS A 107 9.44 9.30 -6.45
C LYS A 107 9.51 9.13 -4.93
N LEU A 108 8.65 8.28 -4.36
CA LEU A 108 8.61 7.97 -2.93
C LEU A 108 9.65 6.91 -2.51
N GLY A 109 10.33 6.29 -3.48
CA GLY A 109 11.31 5.22 -3.27
C GLY A 109 10.68 3.94 -2.73
N LEU A 110 9.48 3.58 -3.21
CA LEU A 110 8.71 2.43 -2.74
C LEU A 110 8.69 1.23 -3.70
N THR A 111 9.18 1.37 -4.93
CA THR A 111 9.14 0.29 -5.94
C THR A 111 9.76 -1.00 -5.43
N ASP A 112 10.88 -0.91 -4.72
CA ASP A 112 11.66 -2.07 -4.26
C ASP A 112 11.15 -2.67 -2.93
N PHE A 113 10.00 -2.19 -2.44
CA PHE A 113 9.31 -2.80 -1.30
C PHE A 113 8.39 -3.93 -1.74
N PHE A 114 7.79 -3.80 -2.93
CA PHE A 114 6.67 -4.64 -3.34
C PHE A 114 7.14 -5.77 -4.25
N VAL A 115 6.78 -7.00 -3.88
CA VAL A 115 7.05 -8.20 -4.70
C VAL A 115 6.08 -8.32 -5.88
N ASP A 116 4.95 -7.62 -5.82
CA ASP A 116 3.97 -7.52 -6.89
C ASP A 116 3.14 -6.24 -6.74
N MET A 117 2.73 -5.64 -7.87
CA MET A 117 1.95 -4.41 -7.89
C MET A 117 0.82 -4.55 -8.92
N GLU A 118 -0.38 -4.88 -8.46
CA GLU A 118 -1.58 -4.95 -9.28
C GLU A 118 -2.27 -3.59 -9.26
N ILE A 119 -2.09 -2.80 -10.32
CA ILE A 119 -2.61 -1.44 -10.43
C ILE A 119 -3.40 -1.34 -11.73
N PHE A 120 -4.72 -1.47 -11.65
CA PHE A 120 -5.63 -1.35 -12.79
C PHE A 120 -7.08 -1.17 -12.33
N PRO A 121 -7.93 -0.49 -13.11
CA PRO A 121 -9.34 -0.38 -12.79
C PRO A 121 -10.04 -1.74 -12.89
N SER A 122 -10.86 -2.07 -11.91
CA SER A 122 -11.72 -3.27 -11.93
C SER A 122 -13.04 -3.00 -11.22
N TRP A 123 -14.06 -3.76 -11.63
CA TRP A 123 -15.41 -3.78 -11.05
C TRP A 123 -15.58 -4.84 -9.96
N THR A 124 -14.53 -5.63 -9.71
CA THR A 124 -14.58 -6.79 -8.80
C THR A 124 -14.20 -6.44 -7.35
N HIS A 125 -14.12 -5.16 -7.00
CA HIS A 125 -13.76 -4.72 -5.65
C HIS A 125 -12.51 -5.42 -5.08
N LYS A 126 -11.44 -5.46 -5.90
CA LYS A 126 -10.11 -6.03 -5.60
C LYS A 126 -9.99 -7.55 -5.52
N THR A 127 -11.04 -8.31 -5.79
CA THR A 127 -10.89 -9.78 -5.84
C THR A 127 -9.96 -10.20 -6.98
N GLU A 128 -10.08 -9.59 -8.16
CA GLU A 128 -9.20 -9.85 -9.31
C GLU A 128 -7.73 -9.53 -9.02
N HIS A 129 -7.46 -8.39 -8.39
CA HIS A 129 -6.10 -8.00 -7.96
C HIS A 129 -5.48 -9.04 -7.02
N LEU A 130 -6.23 -9.47 -6.00
CA LEU A 130 -5.74 -10.46 -5.04
C LEU A 130 -5.58 -11.85 -5.65
N GLU A 131 -6.42 -12.24 -6.60
CA GLU A 131 -6.24 -13.47 -7.38
C GLU A 131 -4.94 -13.46 -8.16
N ASN A 132 -4.62 -12.37 -8.85
CA ASN A 132 -3.37 -12.22 -9.60
C ASN A 132 -2.15 -12.27 -8.67
N ILE A 133 -2.18 -11.54 -7.55
CA ILE A 133 -1.12 -11.59 -6.52
C ILE A 133 -0.96 -13.00 -5.98
N HIS A 134 -2.05 -13.70 -5.68
CA HIS A 134 -2.00 -15.10 -5.24
C HIS A 134 -1.36 -16.01 -6.30
N GLN A 135 -1.74 -15.85 -7.57
CA GLN A 135 -1.19 -16.64 -8.66
C GLN A 135 0.32 -16.44 -8.84
N LYS A 136 0.83 -15.22 -8.67
CA LYS A 136 2.28 -14.93 -8.80
C LYS A 136 3.06 -15.33 -7.55
N THR A 137 2.56 -15.00 -6.36
CA THR A 137 3.27 -15.22 -5.08
C THR A 137 3.11 -16.63 -4.51
N LYS A 138 2.04 -17.34 -4.90
CA LYS A 138 1.60 -18.64 -4.35
C LYS A 138 1.34 -18.61 -2.84
N ILE A 139 1.07 -17.43 -2.27
CA ILE A 139 0.76 -17.29 -0.84
C ILE A 139 -0.74 -17.50 -0.63
N PRO A 140 -1.17 -18.44 0.24
CA PRO A 140 -2.59 -18.65 0.52
C PRO A 140 -3.25 -17.40 1.10
N PHE A 141 -4.49 -17.11 0.73
CA PHE A 141 -5.25 -15.96 1.24
C PHE A 141 -5.31 -15.90 2.77
N SER A 142 -5.44 -17.07 3.42
CA SER A 142 -5.41 -17.17 4.88
C SER A 142 -4.14 -16.62 5.51
N SER A 143 -3.05 -16.48 4.75
CA SER A 143 -1.74 -15.97 5.22
C SER A 143 -1.48 -14.50 4.83
N VAL A 144 -2.53 -13.79 4.42
CA VAL A 144 -2.48 -12.40 3.95
C VAL A 144 -3.21 -11.48 4.94
N ILE A 145 -2.62 -10.30 5.19
CA ILE A 145 -3.34 -9.14 5.74
C ILE A 145 -3.51 -8.11 4.61
N PHE A 146 -4.69 -7.50 4.54
CA PHE A 146 -5.02 -6.49 3.53
C PHE A 146 -5.50 -5.19 4.18
N PHE A 147 -4.92 -4.05 3.75
CA PHE A 147 -5.27 -2.71 4.21
C PHE A 147 -5.87 -1.88 3.06
N ASP A 148 -7.02 -1.26 3.31
CA ASP A 148 -7.78 -0.48 2.32
C ASP A 148 -8.72 0.49 3.04
N ASP A 149 -9.04 1.65 2.44
CA ASP A 149 -9.96 2.63 2.99
C ASP A 149 -11.42 2.47 2.54
N GLU A 150 -11.67 1.68 1.49
CA GLU A 150 -12.99 1.45 0.92
C GLU A 150 -13.63 0.17 1.48
N ASP A 151 -14.67 0.33 2.30
CA ASP A 151 -15.46 -0.76 2.89
C ASP A 151 -15.87 -1.86 1.90
N ARG A 152 -16.17 -1.49 0.65
CA ARG A 152 -16.59 -2.46 -0.39
C ARG A 152 -15.46 -3.40 -0.78
N ASN A 153 -14.23 -2.90 -0.84
CA ASN A 153 -13.06 -3.74 -1.10
C ASN A 153 -12.84 -4.68 0.09
N ILE A 154 -12.87 -4.13 1.32
CA ILE A 154 -12.75 -4.91 2.58
C ILE A 154 -13.75 -6.07 2.62
N GLN A 155 -15.03 -5.80 2.39
CA GLN A 155 -16.08 -6.81 2.42
C GLN A 155 -15.90 -7.89 1.35
N SER A 156 -15.47 -7.50 0.15
CA SER A 156 -15.33 -8.43 -0.98
C SER A 156 -14.15 -9.38 -0.76
N VAL A 157 -12.99 -8.85 -0.38
CA VAL A 157 -11.76 -9.64 -0.22
C VAL A 157 -11.71 -10.43 1.09
N SER A 158 -12.42 -10.00 2.15
CA SER A 158 -12.56 -10.79 3.38
C SER A 158 -13.18 -12.17 3.09
N ARG A 159 -14.09 -12.26 2.11
CA ARG A 159 -14.74 -13.52 1.69
C ARG A 159 -13.76 -14.50 1.03
N MET A 160 -12.60 -14.03 0.57
CA MET A 160 -11.54 -14.85 0.01
C MET A 160 -10.66 -15.51 1.10
N GLY A 161 -10.89 -15.18 2.38
CA GLY A 161 -10.13 -15.71 3.52
C GLY A 161 -8.93 -14.85 3.93
N VAL A 162 -8.81 -13.64 3.40
CA VAL A 162 -7.80 -12.65 3.82
C VAL A 162 -8.23 -11.97 5.12
N THR A 163 -7.28 -11.62 5.98
CA THR A 163 -7.57 -10.72 7.12
C THR A 163 -7.58 -9.28 6.63
N SER A 164 -8.75 -8.65 6.57
CA SER A 164 -8.89 -7.29 6.03
C SER A 164 -9.03 -6.25 7.14
N VAL A 165 -8.35 -5.11 6.99
CA VAL A 165 -8.32 -3.99 7.93
C VAL A 165 -8.72 -2.72 7.19
N LEU A 166 -9.87 -2.17 7.58
CA LEU A 166 -10.32 -0.86 7.13
C LEU A 166 -9.45 0.24 7.76
N VAL A 167 -8.91 1.13 6.94
CA VAL A 167 -8.18 2.33 7.39
C VAL A 167 -8.95 3.58 6.99
N HIS A 168 -8.83 4.67 7.75
CA HIS A 168 -9.53 5.93 7.44
C HIS A 168 -8.57 7.07 7.13
N ASP A 169 -7.46 7.15 7.85
CA ASP A 169 -6.42 8.17 7.69
C ASP A 169 -5.07 7.51 7.39
N GLY A 170 -5.11 6.55 6.47
CA GLY A 170 -3.94 5.78 6.08
C GLY A 170 -3.54 4.67 7.03
N VAL A 171 -2.52 3.92 6.63
CA VAL A 171 -1.92 2.88 7.47
C VAL A 171 -1.09 3.51 8.60
N ASP A 172 -1.38 3.10 9.83
CA ASP A 172 -0.69 3.52 11.04
C ASP A 172 -0.38 2.32 11.95
N ILE A 173 0.36 2.54 13.03
CA ILE A 173 0.75 1.48 13.98
C ILE A 173 -0.48 0.81 14.60
N ARG A 174 -1.58 1.56 14.82
CA ARG A 174 -2.81 1.02 15.40
C ARG A 174 -3.48 0.04 14.44
N ALA A 175 -3.56 0.41 13.16
CA ALA A 175 -4.07 -0.45 12.10
C ALA A 175 -3.20 -1.70 11.96
N LEU A 176 -1.87 -1.56 12.00
CA LEU A 176 -0.95 -2.71 11.98
C LEU A 176 -1.20 -3.66 13.15
N GLN A 177 -1.26 -3.13 14.37
CA GLN A 177 -1.50 -3.92 15.58
C GLN A 177 -2.87 -4.62 15.54
N LYS A 178 -3.91 -3.92 15.10
CA LYS A 178 -5.24 -4.49 14.89
C LYS A 178 -5.19 -5.63 13.87
N GLY A 179 -4.56 -5.40 12.72
CA GLY A 179 -4.42 -6.40 11.67
C GLY A 179 -3.72 -7.68 12.14
N LEU A 180 -2.62 -7.54 12.89
CA LEU A 180 -1.90 -8.69 13.46
C LEU A 180 -2.74 -9.45 14.50
N THR A 181 -3.50 -8.72 15.32
CA THR A 181 -4.41 -9.33 16.32
C THR A 181 -5.52 -10.12 15.63
N ASP A 182 -6.20 -9.51 14.68
CA ASP A 182 -7.28 -10.15 13.91
C ASP A 182 -6.74 -11.35 13.12
N PHE A 183 -5.54 -11.22 12.55
CA PHE A 183 -4.85 -12.29 11.83
C PHE A 183 -4.59 -13.48 12.76
N ALA A 184 -4.03 -13.26 13.95
CA ALA A 184 -3.80 -14.31 14.93
C ALA A 184 -5.10 -15.01 15.34
N ILE A 185 -6.18 -14.25 15.60
CA ILE A 185 -7.50 -14.82 15.92
C ILE A 185 -8.03 -15.70 14.78
N SER A 186 -7.86 -15.27 13.53
CA SER A 186 -8.30 -16.04 12.36
C SER A 186 -7.61 -17.40 12.25
N LYS A 187 -6.33 -17.49 12.67
CA LYS A 187 -5.57 -18.75 12.63
C LYS A 187 -6.07 -19.77 13.64
N HIS A 188 -6.43 -19.32 14.84
CA HIS A 188 -6.96 -20.20 15.87
C HIS A 188 -8.34 -20.79 15.54
N ARG A 189 -9.12 -20.15 14.65
CA ARG A 189 -10.44 -20.65 14.22
C ARG A 189 -10.36 -21.70 13.11
N THR A 190 -9.20 -21.87 12.47
CA THR A 190 -9.04 -22.73 11.29
C THR A 190 -8.25 -24.01 11.58
N THR A 191 -7.84 -24.20 12.84
CA THR A 191 -7.25 -25.42 13.43
C THR A 191 -8.28 -26.10 14.30
#